data_AF-A0A2D6SZ74-F1
#
_entry.id   AF-A0A2D6SZ74-F1
#
_cell.length_a   1.000
_cell.length_b   1.000
_cell.length_c   1.000
_cell.angle_alpha   90.00
_cell.angle_beta   90.00
_cell.angle_gamma   90.00
#
_symmetry.space_group_name_H-M   'P 1'
#
loop_
_entity.id
_entity.type
_entity.pdbx_description
1 polymer ?
#
loop_
_entity_poly.entity_id
_entity_poly.type
_entity_poly.pdbx_seq_one_letter_code
_entity_poly.pdbx_strand_id
1 'polypeptide(L)'
;MSCLLDQGNCVPDVLSACRCLFVWCSLVGTLGGLIGCGAEPQADERPLKIVVPFGPGGGSDTYARIIQKGIDDNNLSKQPIVIINRDGAGATLGSRYVKEAKPDGNTVLFLHEAIVTARYSGNVRYGPEAFEPIAATGSVAMVIAVMQDSPHASLAELMNAARAEPNTLAYANNFGAPVHFLAKQLERAVPGAAFKFTQSGGGTTRFHHLSGGHVDVSAFSLAEYMSFRASGLRALAVFRAERHPQLPELPTAREQGIDVVGENLFCWWAPKGTKPKRIDELATLLGRAMKTEFVRETMQAQNTDVVFYRDEAFQQQIDAMVARISSVAIREEFPVPNFPLIMGLVVGCLALACAVHAGLSRRRSRIDPRQAALTPALDSAHQRTRKNTPLAALTLALTFAYVLAMQTGACSFSVATVPFVIGVGGTLTRMKTPPRTLLTLIVIALLMGIGLQFLLTEVFTIDLP
;
A
#
# COMPACT_ATOMS: atom_id res chain seq x y z
N MET A 1 -15.38 -13.50 -60.75
CA MET A 1 -14.63 -13.94 -61.94
C MET A 1 -14.03 -12.69 -62.56
N SER A 2 -12.68 -12.58 -62.54
CA SER A 2 -11.87 -11.58 -63.28
C SER A 2 -12.00 -10.12 -62.82
N CYS A 3 -11.04 -9.20 -62.88
CA CYS A 3 -9.62 -9.09 -63.27
C CYS A 3 -9.19 -7.67 -62.79
N LEU A 4 -8.07 -7.48 -62.08
CA LEU A 4 -6.76 -7.00 -62.59
C LEU A 4 -6.70 -5.57 -63.19
N LEU A 5 -5.87 -4.72 -62.55
CA LEU A 5 -4.91 -3.70 -63.08
C LEU A 5 -5.52 -2.48 -63.84
N ASP A 6 -4.97 -1.26 -63.92
CA ASP A 6 -3.63 -0.71 -63.66
C ASP A 6 -3.67 0.85 -63.62
N GLN A 7 -2.61 1.43 -63.04
CA GLN A 7 -2.01 2.80 -63.05
C GLN A 7 -2.80 4.09 -63.34
N GLY A 8 -2.47 5.11 -62.55
CA GLY A 8 -2.70 6.53 -62.86
C GLY A 8 -2.01 7.48 -61.86
N ASN A 9 -0.78 7.83 -62.18
CA ASN A 9 0.13 8.76 -61.48
C ASN A 9 -0.50 10.16 -61.26
N CYS A 10 -0.37 10.77 -60.07
CA CYS A 10 -0.46 12.22 -59.88
C CYS A 10 0.11 12.66 -58.52
N VAL A 11 1.28 13.30 -58.56
CA VAL A 11 1.90 14.04 -57.45
C VAL A 11 1.31 15.46 -57.41
N PRO A 12 1.03 16.05 -56.23
CA PRO A 12 0.94 17.50 -56.10
C PRO A 12 2.07 18.10 -55.25
N ASP A 13 2.50 19.26 -55.74
CA ASP A 13 3.61 20.11 -55.35
C ASP A 13 3.66 20.61 -53.90
N VAL A 14 4.90 20.75 -53.42
CA VAL A 14 5.34 21.13 -52.06
C VAL A 14 5.23 22.64 -51.77
N LEU A 15 4.55 23.42 -52.60
CA LEU A 15 4.56 24.90 -52.52
C LEU A 15 3.30 25.56 -51.91
N SER A 16 2.29 24.79 -51.48
CA SER A 16 1.06 25.34 -50.88
C SER A 16 1.02 25.35 -49.34
N ALA A 17 1.98 24.72 -48.65
CA ALA A 17 1.94 24.57 -47.19
C ALA A 17 2.45 25.79 -46.38
N CYS A 18 3.10 26.78 -47.02
CA CYS A 18 3.71 27.91 -46.31
C CYS A 18 2.79 29.13 -46.06
N ARG A 19 1.53 29.13 -46.54
CA ARG A 19 0.62 30.29 -46.36
C ARG A 19 -0.41 30.13 -45.24
N CYS A 20 -0.49 28.98 -44.58
CA CYS A 20 -1.42 28.76 -43.45
C CYS A 20 -0.81 29.06 -42.06
N LEU A 21 0.51 29.25 -41.95
CA LEU A 21 1.18 29.43 -40.66
C LEU A 21 1.17 30.88 -40.11
N PHE A 22 0.76 31.88 -40.90
CA PHE A 22 0.78 33.28 -40.47
C PHE A 22 -0.57 33.83 -39.97
N VAL A 23 -1.67 33.07 -40.08
CA VAL A 23 -3.00 33.51 -39.63
C VAL A 23 -3.33 33.01 -38.21
N TRP A 24 -2.58 32.04 -37.68
CA TRP A 24 -2.81 31.49 -36.33
C TRP A 24 -2.09 32.21 -35.18
N CYS A 25 -1.17 33.14 -35.47
CA CYS A 25 -0.47 33.92 -34.42
C CYS A 25 -1.26 35.15 -33.92
N SER A 26 -2.31 35.58 -34.63
CA SER A 26 -3.08 36.77 -34.25
C SER A 26 -4.34 36.48 -33.42
N LEU A 27 -4.70 35.20 -33.23
CA LEU A 27 -5.86 34.77 -32.44
C LEU A 27 -5.51 34.30 -31.01
N VAL A 28 -4.23 34.15 -30.69
CA VAL A 28 -3.76 33.81 -29.34
C VAL A 28 -3.52 35.06 -28.48
N GLY A 29 -3.45 36.24 -29.09
CA GLY A 29 -3.21 37.52 -28.39
C GLY A 29 -4.42 38.12 -27.67
N THR A 30 -5.64 37.64 -27.91
CA THR A 30 -6.89 38.28 -27.43
C THR A 30 -7.71 37.44 -26.45
N LEU A 31 -7.23 36.25 -26.07
CA LEU A 31 -7.83 35.42 -24.99
C LEU A 31 -7.09 35.53 -23.65
N GLY A 32 -6.02 36.33 -23.58
CA GLY A 32 -5.24 36.60 -22.37
C GLY A 32 -5.88 37.58 -21.37
N GLY A 33 -7.13 38.00 -21.56
CA GLY A 33 -7.78 39.07 -20.77
C GLY A 33 -8.83 38.63 -19.75
N LEU A 34 -9.12 37.32 -19.61
CA LEU A 34 -10.20 36.82 -18.73
C LEU A 34 -9.78 35.67 -17.82
N ILE A 35 -8.49 35.54 -17.49
CA ILE A 35 -8.10 34.83 -16.27
C ILE A 35 -8.39 35.79 -15.12
N GLY A 36 -9.67 35.89 -14.78
CA GLY A 36 -10.09 36.45 -13.52
C GLY A 36 -9.28 35.76 -12.43
N CYS A 37 -8.71 36.57 -11.56
CA CYS A 37 -8.20 36.14 -10.26
C CYS A 37 -9.41 35.58 -9.48
N GLY A 38 -9.81 34.35 -9.81
CA GLY A 38 -10.71 33.59 -8.97
C GLY A 38 -9.92 33.37 -7.69
N ALA A 39 -10.32 34.06 -6.64
CA ALA A 39 -9.84 33.76 -5.30
C ALA A 39 -9.91 32.24 -5.13
N GLU A 40 -8.78 31.59 -4.81
CA GLU A 40 -8.83 30.21 -4.35
C GLU A 40 -9.87 30.19 -3.22
N PRO A 41 -10.90 29.33 -3.28
CA PRO A 41 -11.85 29.22 -2.17
C PRO A 41 -11.04 29.09 -0.90
N GLN A 42 -11.33 29.92 0.10
CA GLN A 42 -10.66 29.80 1.40
C GLN A 42 -10.71 28.33 1.82
N ALA A 43 -9.68 27.85 2.52
CA ALA A 43 -9.64 26.46 2.98
C ALA A 43 -10.94 26.06 3.73
N ASP A 44 -11.66 27.06 4.27
CA ASP A 44 -12.94 26.94 4.96
C ASP A 44 -14.19 26.70 4.08
N GLU A 45 -14.11 26.85 2.76
CA GLU A 45 -15.22 26.61 1.83
C GLU A 45 -15.15 25.23 1.15
N ARG A 46 -14.00 24.55 1.24
CA ARG A 46 -13.82 23.24 0.62
C ARG A 46 -14.45 22.14 1.48
N PRO A 47 -15.05 21.11 0.88
CA PRO A 47 -15.56 19.98 1.63
C PRO A 47 -14.46 19.28 2.45
N LEU A 48 -14.79 18.89 3.68
CA LEU A 48 -13.94 18.00 4.47
C LEU A 48 -14.10 16.57 3.96
N LYS A 49 -13.04 16.02 3.38
CA LYS A 49 -12.99 14.66 2.86
C LYS A 49 -12.50 13.71 3.95
N ILE A 50 -13.36 12.77 4.35
CA ILE A 50 -13.01 11.68 5.25
C ILE A 50 -12.71 10.45 4.38
N VAL A 51 -11.46 10.03 4.33
CA VAL A 51 -11.03 8.85 3.59
C VAL A 51 -11.14 7.64 4.50
N VAL A 52 -11.96 6.67 4.09
CA VAL A 52 -12.14 5.38 4.74
C VAL A 52 -11.50 4.32 3.85
N PRO A 53 -10.41 3.66 4.27
CA PRO A 53 -9.65 2.79 3.38
C PRO A 53 -10.23 1.36 3.30
N PHE A 54 -11.57 1.27 3.24
CA PHE A 54 -12.37 0.05 3.20
C PHE A 54 -13.64 0.28 2.36
N GLY A 55 -14.21 -0.82 1.85
CA GLY A 55 -15.40 -0.78 1.02
C GLY A 55 -16.62 -0.17 1.73
N PRO A 56 -17.56 0.42 0.97
CA PRO A 56 -18.78 1.00 1.52
C PRO A 56 -19.65 -0.05 2.20
N GLY A 57 -20.40 0.35 3.24
CA GLY A 57 -21.29 -0.52 4.01
C GLY A 57 -20.60 -1.41 5.06
N GLY A 58 -19.26 -1.42 5.13
CA GLY A 58 -18.52 -2.07 6.21
C GLY A 58 -18.55 -1.30 7.53
N GLY A 59 -18.03 -1.89 8.61
CA GLY A 59 -18.00 -1.27 9.95
C GLY A 59 -17.31 0.10 9.98
N SER A 60 -16.15 0.24 9.32
CA SER A 60 -15.44 1.52 9.26
C SER A 60 -16.22 2.60 8.50
N ASP A 61 -16.88 2.25 7.39
CA ASP A 61 -17.71 3.17 6.60
C ASP A 61 -18.95 3.61 7.40
N THR A 62 -19.62 2.65 8.02
CA THR A 62 -20.78 2.88 8.87
C THR A 62 -20.42 3.81 10.03
N TYR A 63 -19.30 3.56 10.71
CA TYR A 63 -18.82 4.41 11.79
C TYR A 63 -18.60 5.86 11.32
N ALA A 64 -17.87 6.05 10.22
CA ALA A 64 -17.63 7.38 9.67
C ALA A 64 -18.94 8.11 9.29
N ARG A 65 -19.93 7.38 8.75
CA ARG A 65 -21.26 7.92 8.41
C ARG A 65 -22.08 8.32 9.63
N ILE A 66 -21.97 7.59 10.74
CA ILE A 66 -22.64 7.96 12.00
C ILE A 66 -22.07 9.27 12.53
N ILE A 67 -20.75 9.41 12.52
CA ILE A 67 -20.09 10.66 12.94
C ILE A 67 -20.48 11.82 12.01
N GLN A 68 -20.45 11.60 10.70
CA GLN A 68 -20.89 12.58 9.71
C GLN A 68 -22.34 13.03 9.96
N LYS A 69 -23.27 12.09 10.13
CA LYS A 69 -24.68 12.39 10.40
C LYS A 69 -24.86 13.17 11.71
N GLY A 70 -24.13 12.79 12.77
CA GLY A 70 -24.13 13.53 14.03
C GLY A 70 -23.66 14.98 13.85
N ILE A 71 -22.67 15.22 12.99
CA ILE A 71 -22.20 16.56 12.64
C ILE A 71 -23.25 17.34 11.84
N ASP A 72 -23.82 16.72 10.81
CA ASP A 72 -24.74 17.35 9.87
C ASP A 72 -26.08 17.71 10.55
N ASP A 73 -26.70 16.76 11.26
CA ASP A 73 -27.99 16.97 11.93
C ASP A 73 -27.93 18.07 13.00
N ASN A 74 -26.75 18.31 13.57
CA ASN A 74 -26.51 19.31 14.61
C ASN A 74 -25.83 20.59 14.09
N ASN A 75 -25.64 20.72 12.77
CA ASN A 75 -24.97 21.86 12.13
C ASN A 75 -23.61 22.21 12.75
N LEU A 76 -22.82 21.19 13.14
CA LEU A 76 -21.56 21.39 13.86
C LEU A 76 -20.42 21.88 12.97
N SER A 77 -20.51 21.63 11.66
CA SER A 77 -19.55 22.04 10.64
C SER A 77 -20.19 23.03 9.66
N LYS A 78 -19.42 24.04 9.26
CA LYS A 78 -19.77 24.91 8.13
C LYS A 78 -19.40 24.29 6.78
N GLN A 79 -18.41 23.40 6.78
CA GLN A 79 -17.95 22.69 5.60
C GLN A 79 -18.82 21.45 5.36
N PRO A 80 -19.23 21.17 4.12
CA PRO A 80 -19.86 19.89 3.80
C PRO A 80 -18.84 18.77 4.03
N ILE A 81 -19.29 17.67 4.64
CA ILE A 81 -18.46 16.49 4.87
C ILE A 81 -18.73 15.48 3.76
N VAL A 82 -17.69 14.85 3.24
CA VAL A 82 -17.80 13.80 2.21
C VAL A 82 -16.96 12.60 2.60
N ILE A 83 -17.58 11.43 2.63
CA ILE A 83 -16.88 10.16 2.87
C ILE A 83 -16.42 9.59 1.53
N ILE A 84 -15.14 9.23 1.46
CA ILE A 84 -14.50 8.64 0.29
C ILE A 84 -13.97 7.26 0.68
N ASN A 85 -14.61 6.21 0.17
CA ASN A 85 -14.12 4.84 0.32
C ASN A 85 -12.97 4.59 -0.68
N ARG A 86 -11.80 4.18 -0.18
CA ARG A 86 -10.63 3.77 -0.99
C ARG A 86 -10.01 2.50 -0.44
N ASP A 87 -10.66 1.37 -0.72
CA ASP A 87 -10.24 0.05 -0.29
C ASP A 87 -9.04 -0.49 -1.08
N GLY A 88 -8.43 -1.56 -0.56
CA GLY A 88 -7.31 -2.25 -1.18
C GLY A 88 -6.10 -2.41 -0.26
N ALA A 89 -5.36 -3.52 -0.47
CA ALA A 89 -4.09 -3.85 0.18
C ALA A 89 -4.03 -3.62 1.70
N GLY A 90 -5.08 -3.99 2.43
CA GLY A 90 -5.10 -3.86 3.89
C GLY A 90 -5.07 -2.41 4.35
N ALA A 91 -5.84 -1.54 3.68
CA ALA A 91 -5.96 -0.10 3.92
C ALA A 91 -4.80 0.79 3.46
N THR A 92 -3.80 0.23 2.79
CA THR A 92 -2.59 0.98 2.40
C THR A 92 -2.86 1.97 1.28
N LEU A 93 -3.74 1.66 0.32
CA LEU A 93 -4.09 2.59 -0.78
C LEU A 93 -4.72 3.88 -0.27
N GLY A 94 -5.80 3.78 0.52
CA GLY A 94 -6.45 4.94 1.11
C GLY A 94 -5.55 5.70 2.09
N SER A 95 -4.71 4.98 2.85
CA SER A 95 -3.73 5.61 3.75
C SER A 95 -2.68 6.43 2.98
N ARG A 96 -2.13 5.88 1.88
CA ARG A 96 -1.18 6.60 1.01
C ARG A 96 -1.81 7.84 0.38
N TYR A 97 -3.05 7.71 -0.09
CA TYR A 97 -3.79 8.85 -0.66
C TYR A 97 -3.88 10.02 0.33
N VAL A 98 -4.14 9.76 1.61
CA VAL A 98 -4.13 10.83 2.63
C VAL A 98 -2.72 11.28 2.97
N LYS A 99 -1.76 10.35 3.08
CA LYS A 99 -0.36 10.67 3.37
C LYS A 99 0.23 11.67 2.36
N GLU A 100 -0.17 11.54 1.10
CA GLU A 100 0.28 12.36 -0.04
C GLU A 100 -0.62 13.58 -0.30
N ALA A 101 -1.73 13.74 0.44
CA ALA A 101 -2.64 14.86 0.27
C ALA A 101 -2.04 16.19 0.78
N LYS A 102 -2.63 17.31 0.33
CA LYS A 102 -2.23 18.64 0.82
C LYS A 102 -2.46 18.72 2.34
N PRO A 103 -1.50 19.22 3.14
CA PRO A 103 -1.64 19.35 4.59
C PRO A 103 -2.46 20.58 5.00
N ASP A 104 -3.61 20.79 4.34
CA ASP A 104 -4.54 21.89 4.60
C ASP A 104 -5.67 21.51 5.58
N GLY A 105 -5.75 20.23 5.96
CA GLY A 105 -6.77 19.69 6.86
C GLY A 105 -8.15 19.55 6.25
N ASN A 106 -8.26 19.50 4.91
CA ASN A 106 -9.50 19.19 4.19
C ASN A 106 -9.57 17.74 3.69
N THR A 107 -8.52 16.95 3.90
CA THR A 107 -8.52 15.51 3.66
C THR A 107 -7.96 14.83 4.89
N VAL A 108 -8.76 13.98 5.53
CA VAL A 108 -8.39 13.26 6.76
C VAL A 108 -8.58 11.76 6.56
N LEU A 109 -7.79 10.97 7.26
CA LEU A 109 -7.86 9.52 7.27
C LEU A 109 -8.64 9.07 8.50
N PHE A 110 -9.64 8.23 8.29
CA PHE A 110 -10.26 7.44 9.34
C PHE A 110 -9.77 6.00 9.25
N LEU A 111 -9.00 5.56 10.24
CA LEU A 111 -8.38 4.23 10.22
C LEU A 111 -8.11 3.71 11.63
N HIS A 112 -8.31 2.41 11.82
CA HIS A 112 -7.96 1.72 13.06
C HIS A 112 -6.50 1.23 13.06
N GLU A 113 -6.19 0.18 13.83
CA GLU A 113 -4.82 -0.33 13.99
C GLU A 113 -4.14 -0.85 12.72
N ALA A 114 -4.87 -0.95 11.60
CA ALA A 114 -4.34 -1.36 10.29
C ALA A 114 -3.17 -0.50 9.81
N ILE A 115 -3.08 0.76 10.23
CA ILE A 115 -1.92 1.63 9.96
C ILE A 115 -0.62 1.06 10.55
N VAL A 116 -0.70 0.36 11.68
CA VAL A 116 0.42 -0.26 12.38
C VAL A 116 0.64 -1.68 11.86
N THR A 117 -0.43 -2.48 11.71
CA THR A 117 -0.30 -3.86 11.22
C THR A 117 0.26 -3.91 9.80
N ALA A 118 -0.13 -2.98 8.92
CA ALA A 118 0.41 -2.90 7.56
C ALA A 118 1.93 -2.71 7.54
N ARG A 119 2.48 -1.89 8.47
CA ARG A 119 3.93 -1.72 8.62
C ARG A 119 4.62 -3.01 9.06
N TYR A 120 4.13 -3.63 10.13
CA TYR A 120 4.77 -4.81 10.71
C TYR A 120 4.48 -6.12 9.96
N SER A 121 3.60 -6.07 8.96
CA SER A 121 3.42 -7.14 7.96
C SER A 121 4.31 -6.96 6.74
N GLY A 122 5.01 -5.82 6.61
CA GLY A 122 5.85 -5.51 5.45
C GLY A 122 5.10 -4.95 4.24
N ASN A 123 3.80 -4.64 4.36
CA ASN A 123 3.00 -4.10 3.25
C ASN A 123 3.39 -2.64 2.93
N VAL A 124 3.78 -1.87 3.95
CA VAL A 124 4.27 -0.49 3.81
C VAL A 124 5.45 -0.23 4.74
N ARG A 125 6.21 0.83 4.46
CA ARG A 125 7.36 1.24 5.29
C ARG A 125 7.06 2.35 6.30
N TYR A 126 5.85 2.89 6.31
CA TYR A 126 5.43 3.97 7.20
C TYR A 126 4.42 3.48 8.24
N GLY A 127 4.34 4.17 9.38
CA GLY A 127 3.31 3.97 10.40
C GLY A 127 2.61 5.27 10.80
N PRO A 128 2.06 5.35 12.04
CA PRO A 128 1.42 6.55 12.59
C PRO A 128 2.25 7.84 12.46
N GLU A 129 3.58 7.74 12.51
CA GLU A 129 4.49 8.88 12.43
C GLU A 129 4.42 9.65 11.09
N ALA A 130 3.85 9.04 10.04
CA ALA A 130 3.68 9.66 8.74
C ALA A 130 2.45 10.57 8.65
N PHE A 131 1.72 10.75 9.74
CA PHE A 131 0.52 11.57 9.83
C PHE A 131 0.60 12.53 11.03
N GLU A 132 -0.36 13.45 11.12
CA GLU A 132 -0.65 14.18 12.36
C GLU A 132 -1.85 13.54 13.06
N PRO A 133 -1.75 13.19 14.36
CA PRO A 133 -2.87 12.64 15.11
C PRO A 133 -3.93 13.72 15.38
N ILE A 134 -5.20 13.43 15.10
CA ILE A 134 -6.33 14.33 15.43
C ILE A 134 -6.97 13.91 16.75
N ALA A 135 -7.51 12.70 16.79
CA ALA A 135 -8.16 12.11 17.97
C ALA A 135 -8.42 10.62 17.73
N ALA A 136 -8.70 9.89 18.81
CA ALA A 136 -9.44 8.64 18.75
C ALA A 136 -10.84 8.83 19.34
N THR A 137 -11.87 8.33 18.65
CA THR A 137 -13.28 8.62 18.98
C THR A 137 -14.09 7.41 19.41
N GLY A 138 -13.52 6.22 19.33
CA GLY A 138 -14.23 5.00 19.68
C GLY A 138 -13.28 3.81 19.76
N SER A 139 -13.70 2.75 20.43
CA SER A 139 -13.01 1.47 20.35
C SER A 139 -14.01 0.33 20.19
N VAL A 140 -13.59 -0.74 19.53
CA VAL A 140 -14.36 -1.98 19.47
C VAL A 140 -13.49 -3.13 19.94
N ALA A 141 -13.99 -3.86 20.92
CA ALA A 141 -13.32 -5.04 21.44
C ALA A 141 -13.30 -6.16 20.41
N MET A 142 -12.21 -6.94 20.40
CA MET A 142 -12.16 -8.21 19.70
C MET A 142 -12.64 -9.34 20.62
N VAL A 143 -13.24 -10.36 20.02
CA VAL A 143 -13.58 -11.62 20.67
C VAL A 143 -13.02 -12.77 19.86
N ILE A 144 -12.53 -13.81 20.52
CA ILE A 144 -12.15 -15.08 19.86
C ILE A 144 -13.30 -16.06 20.01
N ALA A 145 -13.68 -16.70 18.92
CA ALA A 145 -14.86 -17.54 18.85
C ALA A 145 -14.61 -18.83 18.06
N VAL A 146 -15.38 -19.84 18.43
CA VAL A 146 -15.44 -21.18 17.82
C VAL A 146 -16.90 -21.51 17.53
N MET A 147 -17.16 -22.58 16.79
CA MET A 147 -18.53 -23.12 16.68
C MET A 147 -18.96 -23.77 18.00
N GLN A 148 -20.28 -23.79 18.26
CA GLN A 148 -20.85 -24.25 19.52
C GLN A 148 -20.60 -25.75 19.81
N ASP A 149 -20.35 -26.55 18.79
CA ASP A 149 -19.96 -27.97 18.85
C ASP A 149 -18.45 -28.18 19.06
N SER A 150 -17.65 -27.12 19.06
CA SER A 150 -16.21 -27.20 19.33
C SER A 150 -15.94 -27.85 20.70
N PRO A 151 -14.89 -28.67 20.83
CA PRO A 151 -14.50 -29.26 22.11
C PRO A 151 -13.92 -28.24 23.10
N HIS A 152 -13.60 -27.02 22.67
CA HIS A 152 -13.00 -25.98 23.51
C HIS A 152 -14.08 -25.05 24.07
N ALA A 153 -14.26 -25.05 25.39
CA ALA A 153 -15.23 -24.22 26.10
C ALA A 153 -14.63 -22.90 26.61
N SER A 154 -13.30 -22.82 26.69
CA SER A 154 -12.56 -21.65 27.17
C SER A 154 -11.36 -21.31 26.28
N LEU A 155 -10.86 -20.07 26.37
CA LEU A 155 -9.63 -19.67 25.67
C LEU A 155 -8.43 -20.46 26.23
N ALA A 156 -8.39 -20.70 27.55
CA ALA A 156 -7.35 -21.51 28.17
C ALA A 156 -7.30 -22.93 27.57
N GLU A 157 -8.44 -23.60 27.39
CA GLU A 157 -8.51 -24.92 26.74
C GLU A 157 -8.03 -24.88 25.28
N LEU A 158 -8.48 -23.88 24.52
CA LEU A 158 -8.05 -23.71 23.13
C LEU A 158 -6.53 -23.54 23.03
N MET A 159 -5.94 -22.68 23.88
CA MET A 159 -4.50 -22.43 23.88
C MET A 159 -3.70 -23.63 24.38
N ASN A 160 -4.22 -24.39 25.35
CA ASN A 160 -3.62 -25.65 25.78
C ASN A 160 -3.61 -26.69 24.67
N ALA A 161 -4.71 -26.81 23.90
CA ALA A 161 -4.77 -27.68 22.73
C ALA A 161 -3.78 -27.24 21.63
N ALA A 162 -3.72 -25.94 21.33
CA ALA A 162 -2.76 -25.38 20.38
C ALA A 162 -1.29 -25.60 20.81
N ARG A 163 -1.02 -25.74 22.11
CA ARG A 163 0.31 -26.04 22.66
C ARG A 163 0.62 -27.53 22.67
N ALA A 164 -0.37 -28.37 22.96
CA ALA A 164 -0.22 -29.82 22.96
C ALA A 164 0.07 -30.34 21.54
N GLU A 165 -0.63 -29.80 20.54
CA GLU A 165 -0.47 -30.16 19.13
C GLU A 165 -0.32 -28.90 18.25
N PRO A 166 0.87 -28.29 18.19
CA PRO A 166 1.10 -27.06 17.43
C PRO A 166 0.76 -27.21 15.94
N ASN A 167 0.15 -26.17 15.34
CA ASN A 167 -0.26 -26.11 13.93
C ASN A 167 -1.34 -27.12 13.51
N THR A 168 -2.12 -27.66 14.45
CA THR A 168 -3.28 -28.52 14.13
C THR A 168 -4.58 -27.72 14.03
N LEU A 169 -4.81 -26.80 14.98
CA LEU A 169 -5.98 -25.93 15.00
C LEU A 169 -5.91 -24.89 13.87
N ALA A 170 -6.80 -25.01 12.89
CA ALA A 170 -6.95 -24.10 11.78
C ALA A 170 -7.60 -22.79 12.24
N TYR A 171 -6.86 -21.69 12.11
CA TYR A 171 -7.29 -20.35 12.46
C TYR A 171 -7.66 -19.57 11.20
N ALA A 172 -8.93 -19.21 11.04
CA ALA A 172 -9.39 -18.35 9.95
C ALA A 172 -8.85 -16.94 10.16
N ASN A 173 -8.04 -16.45 9.22
CA ASN A 173 -7.27 -15.23 9.37
C ASN A 173 -7.41 -14.29 8.16
N ASN A 174 -6.90 -13.07 8.31
CA ASN A 174 -6.44 -12.27 7.20
C ASN A 174 -5.00 -11.83 7.44
N PHE A 175 -4.06 -12.32 6.62
CA PHE A 175 -2.63 -12.04 6.80
C PHE A 175 -2.37 -10.53 6.81
N GLY A 176 -1.80 -10.06 7.91
CA GLY A 176 -1.40 -8.68 8.12
C GLY A 176 -2.52 -7.75 8.57
N ALA A 177 -3.72 -8.28 8.76
CA ALA A 177 -4.82 -7.58 9.42
C ALA A 177 -4.73 -7.70 10.95
N PRO A 178 -5.41 -6.81 11.70
CA PRO A 178 -5.67 -6.91 13.15
C PRO A 178 -5.76 -8.32 13.73
N VAL A 179 -6.62 -9.15 13.12
CA VAL A 179 -6.90 -10.50 13.57
C VAL A 179 -5.69 -11.43 13.52
N HIS A 180 -4.77 -11.23 12.57
CA HIS A 180 -3.53 -12.01 12.52
C HIS A 180 -2.64 -11.67 13.70
N PHE A 181 -2.47 -10.38 13.99
CA PHE A 181 -1.63 -9.92 15.09
C PHE A 181 -2.21 -10.33 16.45
N LEU A 182 -3.53 -10.36 16.60
CA LEU A 182 -4.18 -10.87 17.80
C LEU A 182 -3.88 -12.36 18.02
N ALA A 183 -3.96 -13.18 16.97
CA ALA A 183 -3.60 -14.59 17.08
C ALA A 183 -2.11 -14.78 17.40
N LYS A 184 -1.23 -13.98 16.80
CA LYS A 184 0.20 -13.98 17.14
C LYS A 184 0.48 -13.51 18.57
N GLN A 185 -0.30 -12.56 19.10
CA GLN A 185 -0.23 -12.14 20.50
C GLN A 185 -0.60 -13.30 21.45
N LEU A 186 -1.62 -14.10 21.10
CA LEU A 186 -1.96 -15.32 21.83
C LEU A 186 -0.83 -16.35 21.80
N GLU A 187 -0.27 -16.65 20.62
CA GLU A 187 0.87 -17.57 20.49
C GLU A 187 2.08 -17.12 21.32
N ARG A 188 2.38 -15.81 21.32
CA ARG A 188 3.46 -15.24 22.13
C ARG A 188 3.16 -15.31 23.64
N ALA A 189 1.91 -15.09 24.05
CA ALA A 189 1.51 -15.13 25.45
C ALA A 189 1.48 -16.56 26.02
N VAL A 190 1.32 -17.58 25.18
CA VAL A 190 1.33 -19.00 25.57
C VAL A 190 2.46 -19.74 24.82
N PRO A 191 3.70 -19.72 25.35
CA PRO A 191 4.85 -20.30 24.66
C PRO A 191 4.65 -21.76 24.24
N GLY A 192 4.88 -22.03 22.96
CA GLY A 192 4.70 -23.35 22.34
C GLY A 192 3.33 -23.57 21.69
N ALA A 193 2.34 -22.73 21.94
CA ALA A 193 1.09 -22.74 21.19
C ALA A 193 1.30 -22.21 19.76
N ALA A 194 0.74 -22.90 18.77
CA ALA A 194 0.73 -22.41 17.38
C ALA A 194 -0.56 -22.79 16.65
N PHE A 195 -1.12 -21.83 15.91
CA PHE A 195 -2.25 -22.03 15.03
C PHE A 195 -1.81 -22.29 13.59
N LYS A 196 -2.60 -23.07 12.86
CA LYS A 196 -2.48 -23.18 11.40
C LYS A 196 -3.28 -22.05 10.75
N PHE A 197 -2.59 -20.97 10.37
CA PHE A 197 -3.27 -19.84 9.73
C PHE A 197 -3.80 -20.18 8.33
N THR A 198 -5.05 -19.82 8.10
CA THR A 198 -5.72 -19.91 6.78
C THR A 198 -6.12 -18.51 6.31
N GLN A 199 -5.82 -18.19 5.06
CA GLN A 199 -6.21 -16.91 4.46
C GLN A 199 -7.69 -16.99 4.06
N SER A 200 -8.53 -16.25 4.78
CA SER A 200 -9.98 -16.29 4.65
C SER A 200 -10.59 -14.89 4.48
N GLY A 201 -9.80 -13.81 4.52
CA GLY A 201 -10.30 -12.45 4.27
C GLY A 201 -11.13 -11.84 5.42
N GLY A 202 -12.19 -11.11 5.08
CA GLY A 202 -13.00 -10.34 6.04
C GLY A 202 -13.78 -11.21 7.05
N GLY A 203 -14.40 -10.57 8.06
CA GLY A 203 -15.15 -11.27 9.11
C GLY A 203 -16.24 -12.20 8.60
N THR A 204 -17.09 -11.75 7.66
CA THR A 204 -18.15 -12.60 7.08
C THR A 204 -17.61 -13.87 6.42
N THR A 205 -16.56 -13.76 5.61
CA THR A 205 -15.94 -14.93 4.97
C THR A 205 -15.35 -15.88 6.03
N ARG A 206 -14.65 -15.36 7.03
CA ARG A 206 -14.12 -16.15 8.16
C ARG A 206 -15.21 -16.85 8.97
N PHE A 207 -16.35 -16.19 9.17
CA PHE A 207 -17.53 -16.80 9.79
C PHE A 207 -18.09 -17.97 8.94
N HIS A 208 -18.14 -17.83 7.62
CA HIS A 208 -18.56 -18.93 6.75
C HIS A 208 -17.58 -20.11 6.76
N HIS A 209 -16.27 -19.86 6.85
CA HIS A 209 -15.29 -20.94 7.02
C HIS A 209 -15.51 -21.70 8.33
N LEU A 210 -15.76 -21.00 9.45
CA LEU A 210 -16.11 -21.62 10.73
C LEU A 210 -17.40 -22.42 10.64
N SER A 211 -18.47 -21.80 10.11
CA SER A 211 -19.79 -22.43 9.99
C SER A 211 -19.78 -23.67 9.11
N GLY A 212 -18.91 -23.71 8.11
CA GLY A 212 -18.73 -24.86 7.22
C GLY A 212 -17.73 -25.90 7.72
N GLY A 213 -17.14 -25.73 8.91
CA GLY A 213 -16.15 -26.66 9.46
C GLY A 213 -14.81 -26.69 8.73
N HIS A 214 -14.45 -25.64 7.99
CA HIS A 214 -13.17 -25.56 7.26
C HIS A 214 -12.02 -25.09 8.16
N VAL A 215 -12.34 -24.49 9.30
CA VAL A 215 -11.43 -23.92 10.29
C VAL A 215 -12.03 -24.11 11.69
N ASP A 216 -11.20 -24.13 12.72
CA ASP A 216 -11.60 -24.42 14.09
C ASP A 216 -11.91 -23.16 14.90
N VAL A 217 -11.21 -22.05 14.61
CA VAL A 217 -11.27 -20.82 15.40
C VAL A 217 -11.06 -19.57 14.54
N SER A 218 -11.65 -18.45 14.97
CA SER A 218 -11.31 -17.12 14.45
C SER A 218 -11.63 -16.03 15.47
N ALA A 219 -11.09 -14.82 15.28
CA ALA A 219 -11.48 -13.66 16.07
C ALA A 219 -12.32 -12.65 15.28
N PHE A 220 -13.31 -12.04 15.93
CA PHE A 220 -14.24 -11.09 15.34
C PHE A 220 -14.23 -9.82 16.17
N SER A 221 -14.61 -8.70 15.56
CA SER A 221 -15.08 -7.57 16.37
C SER A 221 -16.32 -7.99 17.16
N LEU A 222 -16.55 -7.36 18.31
CA LEU A 222 -17.74 -7.65 19.10
C LEU A 222 -19.04 -7.43 18.30
N ALA A 223 -19.09 -6.40 17.45
CA ALA A 223 -20.24 -6.14 16.57
C ALA A 223 -20.50 -7.29 15.57
N GLU A 224 -19.46 -7.81 14.93
CA GLU A 224 -19.54 -8.99 14.05
C GLU A 224 -20.02 -10.22 14.84
N TYR A 225 -19.42 -10.50 16.00
CA TYR A 225 -19.84 -11.62 16.83
C TYR A 225 -21.31 -11.52 17.24
N MET A 226 -21.77 -10.34 17.66
CA MET A 226 -23.17 -10.15 18.06
C MET A 226 -24.14 -10.39 16.88
N SER A 227 -23.70 -10.10 15.65
CA SER A 227 -24.47 -10.38 14.44
C SER A 227 -24.46 -11.86 14.06
N PHE A 228 -23.37 -12.58 14.35
CA PHE A 228 -23.19 -13.98 13.95
C PHE A 228 -23.55 -15.00 15.04
N ARG A 229 -23.62 -14.60 16.32
CA ARG A 229 -23.78 -15.51 17.47
C ARG A 229 -25.01 -16.42 17.39
N ALA A 230 -26.11 -15.92 16.84
CA ALA A 230 -27.35 -16.68 16.70
C ALA A 230 -27.22 -17.89 15.77
N SER A 231 -26.20 -17.90 14.91
CA SER A 231 -25.88 -18.99 13.98
C SER A 231 -25.00 -20.08 14.62
N GLY A 232 -24.85 -20.09 15.95
CA GLY A 232 -24.12 -21.13 16.68
C GLY A 232 -22.64 -20.82 16.94
N LEU A 233 -22.24 -19.55 16.97
CA LEU A 233 -20.89 -19.18 17.44
C LEU A 233 -20.86 -19.07 18.97
N ARG A 234 -19.79 -19.59 19.57
CA ARG A 234 -19.45 -19.42 20.99
C ARG A 234 -18.18 -18.59 21.12
N ALA A 235 -18.28 -17.43 21.76
CA ALA A 235 -17.10 -16.66 22.17
C ALA A 235 -16.41 -17.32 23.38
N LEU A 236 -15.09 -17.37 23.36
CA LEU A 236 -14.25 -17.95 24.41
C LEU A 236 -13.58 -16.90 25.31
N ALA A 237 -13.28 -15.74 24.74
CA ALA A 237 -12.77 -14.59 25.49
C ALA A 237 -13.06 -13.28 24.76
N VAL A 238 -13.17 -12.21 25.55
CA VAL A 238 -13.12 -10.83 25.07
C VAL A 238 -11.75 -10.22 25.37
N PHE A 239 -11.16 -9.48 24.42
CA PHE A 239 -9.81 -8.92 24.56
C PHE A 239 -9.84 -7.49 25.12
N ARG A 240 -10.36 -7.36 26.34
CA ARG A 240 -10.46 -6.09 27.07
C ARG A 240 -9.77 -6.21 28.43
N ALA A 241 -9.54 -5.06 29.06
CA ALA A 241 -9.07 -5.02 30.45
C ALA A 241 -10.13 -5.54 31.43
N GLU A 242 -11.40 -5.27 31.16
CA GLU A 242 -12.56 -5.68 31.95
C GLU A 242 -13.61 -6.33 31.04
N ARG A 243 -14.54 -7.10 31.62
CA ARG A 243 -15.60 -7.75 30.85
C ARG A 243 -16.47 -6.71 30.14
N HIS A 244 -16.97 -7.06 28.96
CA HIS A 244 -17.84 -6.17 28.22
C HIS A 244 -19.25 -6.13 28.85
N PRO A 245 -19.85 -4.96 29.11
CA PRO A 245 -21.16 -4.87 29.79
C PRO A 245 -22.29 -5.66 29.13
N GLN A 246 -22.26 -5.80 27.81
CA GLN A 246 -23.25 -6.58 27.04
C GLN A 246 -23.00 -8.09 27.02
N LEU A 247 -21.82 -8.54 27.44
CA LEU A 247 -21.45 -9.95 27.58
C LEU A 247 -20.81 -10.16 28.96
N PRO A 248 -21.54 -9.91 30.07
CA PRO A 248 -20.97 -9.95 31.42
C PRO A 248 -20.50 -11.36 31.82
N GLU A 249 -21.06 -12.39 31.18
CA GLU A 249 -20.67 -13.80 31.38
C GLU A 249 -19.41 -14.21 30.61
N LEU A 250 -19.01 -13.43 29.59
CA LEU A 250 -17.83 -13.75 28.77
C LEU A 250 -16.56 -13.28 29.51
N PRO A 251 -15.68 -14.20 29.95
CA PRO A 251 -14.43 -13.80 30.58
C PRO A 251 -13.50 -13.06 29.60
N THR A 252 -12.66 -12.20 30.16
CA THR A 252 -11.51 -11.64 29.47
C THR A 252 -10.43 -12.70 29.24
N ALA A 253 -9.46 -12.43 28.37
CA ALA A 253 -8.28 -13.29 28.24
C ALA A 253 -7.44 -13.29 29.55
N ARG A 254 -7.35 -12.15 30.23
CA ARG A 254 -6.59 -11.99 31.49
C ARG A 254 -7.16 -12.79 32.64
N GLU A 255 -8.48 -12.85 32.78
CA GLU A 255 -9.16 -13.71 33.78
C GLU A 255 -8.87 -15.20 33.56
N GLN A 256 -8.47 -15.58 32.34
CA GLN A 256 -8.07 -16.94 31.98
C GLN A 256 -6.54 -17.14 32.01
N GLY A 257 -5.78 -16.20 32.57
CA GLY A 257 -4.33 -16.29 32.73
C GLY A 257 -3.51 -15.95 31.48
N ILE A 258 -4.12 -15.34 30.46
CA ILE A 258 -3.46 -14.96 29.21
C ILE A 258 -3.45 -13.43 29.10
N ASP A 259 -2.28 -12.80 29.28
CA ASP A 259 -2.14 -11.33 29.26
C ASP A 259 -2.14 -10.77 27.82
N VAL A 260 -3.33 -10.78 27.21
CA VAL A 260 -3.59 -10.19 25.91
C VAL A 260 -4.82 -9.29 25.99
N VAL A 261 -4.67 -8.06 25.52
CA VAL A 261 -5.77 -7.13 25.23
C VAL A 261 -5.70 -6.72 23.77
N GLY A 262 -6.85 -6.42 23.18
CA GLY A 262 -7.03 -6.30 21.74
C GLY A 262 -8.31 -5.54 21.44
N GLU A 263 -8.23 -4.23 21.63
CA GLU A 263 -9.27 -3.29 21.20
C GLU A 263 -8.82 -2.57 19.94
N ASN A 264 -9.72 -2.48 18.95
CA ASN A 264 -9.50 -1.69 17.75
C ASN A 264 -9.91 -0.26 18.02
N LEU A 265 -8.93 0.63 18.18
CA LEU A 265 -9.17 2.05 18.35
C LEU A 265 -9.52 2.71 17.01
N PHE A 266 -10.54 3.55 17.00
CA PHE A 266 -11.01 4.30 15.85
C PHE A 266 -10.34 5.67 15.81
N CYS A 267 -9.28 5.76 15.01
CA CYS A 267 -8.36 6.89 14.97
C CYS A 267 -8.57 7.78 13.74
N TRP A 268 -8.37 9.07 13.95
CA TRP A 268 -8.46 10.12 12.94
C TRP A 268 -7.10 10.78 12.76
N TRP A 269 -6.69 10.92 11.51
CA TRP A 269 -5.37 11.42 11.14
C TRP A 269 -5.46 12.49 10.06
N ALA A 270 -4.56 13.46 10.10
CA ALA A 270 -4.36 14.41 9.02
C ALA A 270 -3.01 14.15 8.30
N PRO A 271 -2.83 14.66 7.07
CA PRO A 271 -1.54 14.59 6.39
C PRO A 271 -0.45 15.28 7.23
N LYS A 272 0.78 14.75 7.15
CA LYS A 272 1.93 15.29 7.89
C LYS A 272 2.13 16.78 7.58
N GLY A 273 2.38 17.59 8.61
CA GLY A 273 2.57 19.03 8.47
C GLY A 273 1.27 19.85 8.45
N THR A 274 0.11 19.24 8.68
CA THR A 274 -1.14 19.99 8.90
C THR A 274 -1.00 20.88 10.13
N LYS A 275 -1.40 22.16 10.01
CA LYS A 275 -1.17 23.16 11.06
C LYS A 275 -1.88 22.77 12.38
N PRO A 276 -1.24 22.96 13.56
CA PRO A 276 -1.84 22.62 14.85
C PRO A 276 -3.24 23.20 15.07
N LYS A 277 -3.45 24.47 14.71
CA LYS A 277 -4.77 25.12 14.79
C LYS A 277 -5.86 24.33 14.05
N ARG A 278 -5.56 23.78 12.87
CA ARG A 278 -6.52 23.01 12.08
C ARG A 278 -6.76 21.63 12.70
N ILE A 279 -5.72 21.00 13.26
CA ILE A 279 -5.87 19.77 14.06
C ILE A 279 -6.82 20.02 15.24
N ASP A 280 -6.67 21.15 15.93
CA ASP A 280 -7.51 21.52 17.06
C ASP A 280 -8.97 21.74 16.68
N GLU A 281 -9.22 22.39 15.53
CA GLU A 281 -10.56 22.59 14.97
C GLU A 281 -11.22 21.24 14.63
N LEU A 282 -10.49 20.34 13.97
CA LEU A 282 -10.97 18.99 13.61
C LEU A 282 -11.25 18.14 14.85
N ALA A 283 -10.35 18.15 15.83
CA ALA A 283 -10.54 17.44 17.09
C ALA A 283 -11.75 18.00 17.86
N THR A 284 -11.94 19.32 17.88
CA THR A 284 -13.11 19.96 18.50
C THR A 284 -14.41 19.60 17.78
N LEU A 285 -14.39 19.51 16.45
CA LEU A 285 -15.54 19.05 15.67
C LEU A 285 -15.91 17.61 16.03
N LEU A 286 -14.94 16.69 16.03
CA LEU A 286 -15.14 15.29 16.42
C LEU A 286 -15.66 15.17 17.86
N GLY A 287 -15.06 15.90 18.81
CA GLY A 287 -15.49 15.88 20.20
C GLY A 287 -16.91 16.39 20.42
N ARG A 288 -17.38 17.36 19.62
CA ARG A 288 -18.79 17.78 19.62
C ARG A 288 -19.70 16.71 19.00
N ALA A 289 -19.28 16.08 17.91
CA ALA A 289 -20.04 15.01 17.27
C ALA A 289 -20.27 13.82 18.23
N MET A 290 -19.23 13.41 18.96
CA MET A 290 -19.30 12.31 19.93
C MET A 290 -20.26 12.56 21.10
N LYS A 291 -20.59 13.82 21.38
CA LYS A 291 -21.53 14.22 22.45
C LYS A 291 -22.98 14.31 21.97
N THR A 292 -23.23 14.17 20.67
CA THR A 292 -24.59 14.16 20.14
C THR A 292 -25.31 12.88 20.55
N GLU A 293 -26.59 12.99 20.88
CA GLU A 293 -27.36 11.85 21.36
C GLU A 293 -27.43 10.74 20.32
N PHE A 294 -27.66 11.11 19.06
CA PHE A 294 -27.66 10.18 17.93
C PHE A 294 -26.37 9.34 17.86
N VAL A 295 -25.20 9.97 17.97
CA VAL A 295 -23.93 9.24 17.92
C VAL A 295 -23.80 8.33 19.14
N ARG A 296 -24.05 8.84 20.34
CA ARG A 296 -23.91 8.08 21.59
C ARG A 296 -24.81 6.84 21.61
N GLU A 297 -26.09 6.99 21.27
CA GLU A 297 -27.05 5.88 21.24
C GLU A 297 -26.73 4.88 20.14
N THR A 298 -26.38 5.35 18.94
CA THR A 298 -26.06 4.46 17.81
C THR A 298 -24.79 3.66 18.08
N MET A 299 -23.75 4.26 18.67
CA MET A 299 -22.52 3.54 19.02
C MET A 299 -22.78 2.47 20.09
N GLN A 300 -23.58 2.78 21.10
CA GLN A 300 -24.00 1.81 22.12
C GLN A 300 -24.77 0.64 21.50
N ALA A 301 -25.70 0.92 20.58
CA ALA A 301 -26.45 -0.10 19.85
C ALA A 301 -25.56 -0.98 18.96
N GLN A 302 -24.42 -0.44 18.50
CA GLN A 302 -23.42 -1.15 17.70
C GLN A 302 -22.29 -1.78 18.53
N ASN A 303 -22.41 -1.77 19.85
CA ASN A 303 -21.43 -2.38 20.76
C ASN A 303 -20.02 -1.76 20.58
N THR A 304 -20.00 -0.46 20.29
CA THR A 304 -18.79 0.36 20.15
C THR A 304 -18.69 1.26 21.37
N ASP A 305 -17.55 1.18 22.05
CA ASP A 305 -17.28 2.05 23.19
C ASP A 305 -16.97 3.46 22.71
N VAL A 306 -17.66 4.44 23.30
CA VAL A 306 -17.41 5.86 23.05
C VAL A 306 -16.22 6.29 23.89
N VAL A 307 -15.08 6.52 23.24
CA VAL A 307 -13.87 7.09 23.87
C VAL A 307 -13.50 8.39 23.18
N PHE A 308 -12.81 9.28 23.89
CA PHE A 308 -12.26 10.47 23.25
C PHE A 308 -10.85 10.75 23.77
N TYR A 309 -9.85 10.29 23.02
CA TYR A 309 -8.45 10.56 23.31
C TYR A 309 -7.91 11.62 22.36
N ARG A 310 -7.17 12.57 22.90
CA ARG A 310 -6.51 13.67 22.16
C ARG A 310 -5.13 13.92 22.75
N ASP A 311 -4.26 14.59 21.99
CA ASP A 311 -2.97 15.09 22.44
C ASP A 311 -2.15 13.97 23.12
N GLU A 312 -1.64 14.19 24.32
CA GLU A 312 -0.83 13.22 25.06
C GLU A 312 -1.57 11.91 25.33
N ALA A 313 -2.87 11.97 25.67
CA ALA A 313 -3.66 10.76 25.92
C ALA A 313 -3.80 9.92 24.64
N PHE A 314 -3.95 10.56 23.47
CA PHE A 314 -3.97 9.82 22.21
C PHE A 314 -2.58 9.28 21.86
N GLN A 315 -1.52 10.05 22.09
CA GLN A 315 -0.14 9.59 21.87
C GLN A 315 0.17 8.32 22.69
N GLN A 316 -0.24 8.27 23.96
CA GLN A 316 -0.09 7.08 24.80
C GLN A 316 -0.80 5.85 24.20
N GLN A 317 -1.99 6.03 23.62
CA GLN A 317 -2.70 4.93 22.94
C GLN A 317 -1.99 4.49 21.66
N ILE A 318 -1.41 5.42 20.90
CA ILE A 318 -0.61 5.12 19.71
C ILE A 318 0.62 4.30 20.11
N ASP A 319 1.34 4.73 21.15
CA ASP A 319 2.54 4.06 21.63
C ASP A 319 2.21 2.65 22.15
N ALA A 320 1.12 2.50 22.90
CA ALA A 320 0.63 1.21 23.36
C ALA A 320 0.25 0.28 22.19
N MET A 321 -0.44 0.81 21.18
CA MET A 321 -0.80 0.07 19.97
C MET A 321 0.44 -0.38 19.19
N VAL A 322 1.43 0.50 19.01
CA VAL A 322 2.70 0.19 18.34
C VAL A 322 3.50 -0.85 19.12
N ALA A 323 3.65 -0.68 20.43
CA ALA A 323 4.37 -1.64 21.28
C ALA A 323 3.73 -3.03 21.21
N ARG A 324 2.40 -3.10 21.34
CA ARG A 324 1.64 -4.35 21.29
C ARG A 324 1.79 -5.07 19.94
N ILE A 325 1.63 -4.36 18.82
CA ILE A 325 1.69 -4.94 17.47
C ILE A 325 3.13 -5.30 17.07
N SER A 326 4.10 -4.44 17.35
CA SER A 326 5.51 -4.67 17.04
C SER A 326 6.11 -5.87 17.77
N SER A 327 5.58 -6.19 18.96
CA SER A 327 6.00 -7.36 19.74
C SER A 327 5.82 -8.67 18.99
N VAL A 328 4.88 -8.74 18.05
CA VAL A 328 4.62 -9.96 17.25
C VAL A 328 4.78 -9.70 15.76
N ALA A 329 5.67 -8.77 15.41
CA ALA A 329 5.95 -8.43 14.03
C ALA A 329 6.24 -9.69 13.20
N ILE A 330 5.56 -9.82 12.06
CA ILE A 330 5.65 -10.98 11.16
C ILE A 330 6.76 -10.76 10.13
N ARG A 331 7.68 -9.82 10.37
CA ARG A 331 8.97 -9.84 9.69
C ARG A 331 9.73 -11.07 10.18
N GLU A 332 9.39 -12.22 9.61
CA GLU A 332 10.44 -13.16 9.30
C GLU A 332 11.34 -12.40 8.32
N GLU A 333 12.45 -11.90 8.85
CA GLU A 333 13.67 -11.80 8.07
C GLU A 333 13.94 -13.22 7.58
N PHE A 334 13.27 -13.66 6.51
CA PHE A 334 13.87 -14.63 5.64
C PHE A 334 15.25 -14.04 5.36
N PRO A 335 16.35 -14.74 5.69
CA PRO A 335 17.67 -14.32 5.25
C PRO A 335 17.67 -14.54 3.74
N VAL A 336 16.94 -13.69 3.02
CA VAL A 336 17.08 -13.55 1.60
C VAL A 336 18.55 -13.20 1.43
N PRO A 337 19.32 -14.00 0.68
CA PRO A 337 20.68 -13.66 0.35
C PRO A 337 20.70 -12.19 -0.07
N ASN A 338 21.73 -11.42 0.28
CA ASN A 338 21.81 -10.01 -0.08
C ASN A 338 21.88 -9.91 -1.62
N PHE A 339 20.73 -10.03 -2.29
CA PHE A 339 20.56 -10.10 -3.73
C PHE A 339 21.19 -8.88 -4.39
N PRO A 340 21.11 -7.67 -3.82
CA PRO A 340 21.88 -6.53 -4.29
C PRO A 340 23.39 -6.74 -4.30
N LEU A 341 23.96 -7.26 -3.20
CA LEU A 341 25.39 -7.55 -3.12
C LEU A 341 25.78 -8.69 -4.07
N ILE A 342 24.98 -9.75 -4.15
CA ILE A 342 25.20 -10.89 -5.05
C ILE A 342 25.12 -10.45 -6.51
N MET A 343 24.08 -9.69 -6.88
CA MET A 343 23.94 -9.15 -8.23
C MET A 343 25.05 -8.15 -8.53
N GLY A 344 25.43 -7.30 -7.57
CA GLY A 344 26.57 -6.39 -7.70
C GLY A 344 27.89 -7.13 -7.93
N LEU A 345 28.13 -8.24 -7.22
CA LEU A 345 29.31 -9.10 -7.43
C LEU A 345 29.26 -9.79 -8.79
N VAL A 346 28.13 -10.38 -9.18
CA VAL A 346 27.96 -11.04 -10.49
C VAL A 346 28.18 -10.05 -11.63
N VAL A 347 27.55 -8.88 -11.55
CA VAL A 347 27.69 -7.77 -12.50
C VAL A 347 29.15 -7.29 -12.55
N GLY A 348 29.77 -7.07 -11.40
CA GLY A 348 31.17 -6.65 -11.29
C GLY A 348 32.14 -7.66 -11.90
N CYS A 349 31.94 -8.95 -11.62
CA CYS A 349 32.73 -10.03 -12.21
C CYS A 349 32.56 -10.12 -13.73
N LEU A 350 31.33 -9.98 -14.25
CA LEU A 350 31.07 -9.96 -15.69
C LEU A 350 31.69 -8.74 -16.37
N ALA A 351 31.58 -7.56 -15.76
CA ALA A 351 32.22 -6.33 -16.26
C ALA A 351 33.75 -6.46 -16.29
N LEU A 352 34.35 -7.01 -15.23
CA LEU A 352 35.79 -7.29 -15.17
C LEU A 352 36.20 -8.30 -16.23
N ALA A 353 35.45 -9.40 -16.41
CA ALA A 353 35.71 -10.40 -17.44
C ALA A 353 35.65 -9.79 -18.85
N CYS A 354 34.66 -8.93 -19.13
CA CYS A 354 34.59 -8.18 -20.38
C CYS A 354 35.78 -7.24 -20.57
N ALA A 355 36.19 -6.52 -19.53
CA ALA A 355 37.34 -5.60 -19.58
C ALA A 355 38.66 -6.36 -19.82
N VAL A 356 38.87 -7.48 -19.12
CA VAL A 356 40.03 -8.38 -19.30
C VAL A 356 40.03 -8.96 -20.71
N HIS A 357 38.89 -9.45 -21.21
CA HIS A 357 38.79 -9.97 -22.57
C HIS A 357 39.06 -8.90 -23.64
N ALA A 358 38.56 -7.68 -23.43
CA ALA A 358 38.87 -6.54 -24.31
C ALA A 358 40.35 -6.14 -24.26
N GLY A 359 40.99 -6.21 -23.08
CA GLY A 359 42.42 -5.97 -22.90
C GLY A 359 43.29 -7.03 -23.59
N LEU A 360 42.98 -8.31 -23.37
CA LEU A 360 43.68 -9.44 -23.98
C LEU A 360 43.50 -9.47 -25.50
N SER A 361 42.30 -9.20 -26.02
CA SER A 361 42.09 -9.13 -27.48
C SER A 361 42.87 -7.98 -28.13
N ARG A 362 43.01 -6.83 -27.44
CA ARG A 362 43.89 -5.73 -27.88
C ARG A 362 45.36 -6.14 -27.89
N ARG A 363 45.82 -6.87 -26.87
CA ARG A 363 47.22 -7.34 -26.77
C ARG A 363 47.56 -8.40 -27.82
N ARG A 364 46.67 -9.37 -28.05
CA ARG A 364 46.83 -10.43 -29.07
C ARG A 364 46.89 -9.87 -30.48
N SER A 365 46.07 -8.85 -30.79
CA SER A 365 46.12 -8.14 -32.08
C SER A 365 47.40 -7.32 -32.33
N ARG A 366 48.20 -7.05 -31.29
CA ARG A 366 49.51 -6.39 -31.44
C ARG A 366 50.66 -7.37 -31.68
N ILE A 367 50.49 -8.64 -31.34
CA ILE A 367 51.58 -9.63 -31.31
C ILE A 367 51.61 -10.50 -32.58
N ASP A 368 50.48 -10.70 -33.27
CA ASP A 368 50.44 -11.57 -34.46
C ASP A 368 49.73 -10.91 -35.66
N PRO A 369 50.47 -10.23 -36.56
CA PRO A 369 49.93 -9.67 -37.80
C PRO A 369 49.70 -10.72 -38.90
N ARG A 370 50.25 -11.95 -38.76
CA ARG A 370 50.29 -12.95 -39.84
C ARG A 370 49.10 -13.92 -39.81
N GLN A 371 48.50 -14.17 -38.65
CA GLN A 371 47.30 -15.02 -38.55
C GLN A 371 45.98 -14.35 -38.97
N ALA A 372 45.89 -13.01 -38.94
CA ALA A 372 44.70 -12.27 -39.37
C ALA A 372 44.37 -12.44 -40.87
N ALA A 373 45.33 -12.90 -41.67
CA ALA A 373 45.13 -13.09 -43.11
C ALA A 373 44.49 -14.44 -43.48
N LEU A 374 44.34 -15.39 -42.55
CA LEU A 374 44.10 -16.81 -42.91
C LEU A 374 42.73 -17.40 -42.52
N THR A 375 41.84 -16.67 -41.84
CA THR A 375 40.47 -17.19 -41.60
C THR A 375 39.39 -16.08 -41.61
N PRO A 376 38.85 -15.70 -42.77
CA PRO A 376 37.86 -14.62 -42.86
C PRO A 376 36.57 -14.88 -42.07
N ALA A 377 36.20 -16.15 -41.85
CA ALA A 377 35.00 -16.52 -41.09
C ALA A 377 35.14 -16.29 -39.56
N LEU A 378 36.28 -16.66 -38.96
CA LEU A 378 36.56 -16.47 -37.53
C LEU A 378 36.84 -15.01 -37.18
N ASP A 379 37.45 -14.26 -38.11
CA ASP A 379 37.69 -12.83 -37.96
C ASP A 379 36.37 -12.05 -37.91
N SER A 380 35.40 -12.38 -38.76
CA SER A 380 34.09 -11.70 -38.75
C SER A 380 33.35 -11.85 -37.40
N ALA A 381 33.46 -13.01 -36.74
CA ALA A 381 32.88 -13.28 -35.44
C ALA A 381 33.64 -12.54 -34.31
N HIS A 382 34.98 -12.59 -34.32
CA HIS A 382 35.83 -11.87 -33.37
C HIS A 382 35.71 -10.35 -33.49
N GLN A 383 35.53 -9.82 -34.71
CA GLN A 383 35.34 -8.40 -34.95
C GLN A 383 33.95 -7.93 -34.49
N ARG A 384 32.92 -8.78 -34.61
CA ARG A 384 31.57 -8.53 -34.06
C ARG A 384 31.58 -8.53 -32.53
N THR A 385 32.20 -9.51 -31.88
CA THR A 385 32.29 -9.58 -30.41
C THR A 385 33.11 -8.42 -29.82
N ARG A 386 34.21 -8.02 -30.47
CA ARG A 386 35.06 -6.87 -30.06
C ARG A 386 34.36 -5.52 -30.18
N LYS A 387 33.40 -5.37 -31.12
CA LYS A 387 32.58 -4.16 -31.25
C LYS A 387 31.44 -4.08 -30.24
N ASN A 388 30.94 -5.22 -29.74
CA ASN A 388 29.76 -5.28 -28.87
C ASN A 388 30.09 -5.33 -27.36
N THR A 389 31.33 -5.66 -26.98
CA THR A 389 31.79 -5.66 -25.57
C THR A 389 31.60 -4.35 -24.81
N PRO A 390 31.92 -3.16 -25.37
CA PRO A 390 31.69 -1.89 -24.66
C PRO A 390 30.21 -1.55 -24.50
N LEU A 391 29.35 -2.01 -25.42
CA LEU A 391 27.90 -1.81 -25.35
C LEU A 391 27.28 -2.64 -24.22
N ALA A 392 27.70 -3.91 -24.10
CA ALA A 392 27.25 -4.78 -23.02
C ALA A 392 27.63 -4.23 -21.64
N ALA A 393 28.87 -3.73 -21.48
CA ALA A 393 29.33 -3.13 -20.23
C ALA A 393 28.55 -1.85 -19.86
N LEU A 394 28.22 -1.01 -20.85
CA LEU A 394 27.45 0.21 -20.62
C LEU A 394 26.00 -0.08 -20.23
N THR A 395 25.34 -1.04 -20.90
CA THR A 395 24.00 -1.49 -20.52
C THR A 395 23.99 -2.06 -19.10
N LEU A 396 25.02 -2.84 -18.74
CA LEU A 396 25.15 -3.40 -17.40
C LEU A 396 25.32 -2.32 -16.32
N ALA A 397 26.11 -1.28 -16.60
CA ALA A 397 26.30 -0.14 -15.69
C ALA A 397 25.00 0.66 -15.49
N LEU A 398 24.23 0.89 -16.56
CA LEU A 398 22.92 1.54 -16.49
C LEU A 398 21.92 0.73 -15.65
N THR A 399 21.89 -0.59 -15.82
CA THR A 399 21.05 -1.48 -15.00
C THR A 399 21.46 -1.43 -13.53
N PHE A 400 22.76 -1.44 -13.23
CA PHE A 400 23.23 -1.33 -11.84
C PHE A 400 22.84 0.00 -11.19
N ALA A 401 23.03 1.12 -11.90
CA ALA A 401 22.64 2.45 -11.42
C ALA A 401 21.12 2.53 -11.16
N TYR A 402 20.30 1.96 -12.04
CA TYR A 402 18.86 1.88 -11.86
C TYR A 402 18.47 1.09 -10.61
N VAL A 403 19.04 -0.12 -10.42
CA VAL A 403 18.77 -0.95 -9.24
C VAL A 403 19.18 -0.25 -7.95
N LEU A 404 20.34 0.42 -7.95
CA LEU A 404 20.83 1.16 -6.79
C LEU A 404 19.92 2.35 -6.44
N ALA A 405 19.44 3.08 -7.44
CA ALA A 405 18.51 4.19 -7.23
C ALA A 405 17.20 3.71 -6.58
N MET A 406 16.66 2.57 -7.04
CA MET A 406 15.45 1.96 -6.46
C MET A 406 15.67 1.44 -5.04
N GLN A 407 16.82 0.85 -4.76
CA GLN A 407 17.09 0.30 -3.43
C GLN A 407 17.31 1.38 -2.37
N THR A 408 17.95 2.48 -2.76
CA THR A 408 18.21 3.62 -1.86
C THR A 408 17.02 4.56 -1.72
N GLY A 409 16.00 4.43 -2.57
CA GLY A 409 14.88 5.39 -2.64
C GLY A 409 15.33 6.79 -3.06
N ALA A 410 16.44 6.89 -3.79
CA ALA A 410 17.00 8.18 -4.21
C ALA A 410 16.09 8.93 -5.20
N CYS A 411 15.26 8.20 -5.95
CA CYS A 411 14.23 8.74 -6.82
C CYS A 411 13.09 7.73 -6.98
N SER A 412 11.89 8.22 -7.30
CA SER A 412 10.71 7.38 -7.51
C SER A 412 10.87 6.47 -8.73
N PHE A 413 10.22 5.30 -8.72
CA PHE A 413 10.21 4.35 -9.84
C PHE A 413 10.08 5.00 -11.23
N SER A 414 9.02 5.78 -11.52
CA SER A 414 8.83 6.40 -12.84
C SER A 414 10.01 7.29 -13.27
N VAL A 415 10.53 8.09 -12.34
CA VAL A 415 11.68 8.99 -12.59
C VAL A 415 12.95 8.21 -12.86
N ALA A 416 13.15 7.06 -12.22
CA ALA A 416 14.30 6.19 -12.47
C ALA A 416 14.16 5.38 -13.78
N THR A 417 12.95 4.92 -14.11
CA THR A 417 12.69 4.02 -15.24
C THR A 417 12.84 4.73 -16.59
N VAL A 418 12.40 5.99 -16.70
CA VAL A 418 12.49 6.75 -17.96
C VAL A 418 13.93 6.90 -18.47
N PRO A 419 14.90 7.45 -17.70
CA PRO A 419 16.28 7.57 -18.15
C PRO A 419 16.96 6.21 -18.32
N PHE A 420 16.56 5.18 -17.55
CA PHE A 420 17.06 3.82 -17.72
C PHE A 420 16.66 3.24 -19.09
N VAL A 421 15.38 3.28 -19.45
CA VAL A 421 14.89 2.77 -20.75
C VAL A 421 15.48 3.56 -21.90
N ILE A 422 15.59 4.89 -21.77
CA ILE A 422 16.23 5.73 -22.79
C ILE A 422 17.71 5.37 -22.93
N GLY A 423 18.42 5.22 -21.81
CA GLY A 423 19.84 4.85 -21.78
C GLY A 423 20.08 3.51 -22.47
N VAL A 424 19.38 2.46 -22.04
CA VAL A 424 19.52 1.10 -22.60
C VAL A 424 19.08 1.06 -24.07
N GLY A 425 18.00 1.74 -24.43
CA GLY A 425 17.57 1.84 -25.82
C GLY A 425 18.59 2.56 -26.71
N GLY A 426 19.18 3.65 -26.20
CA GLY A 426 20.24 4.41 -26.85
C GLY A 426 21.51 3.59 -27.05
N THR A 427 21.90 2.77 -26.06
CA THR A 427 23.05 1.88 -26.21
C THR A 427 22.80 0.80 -27.27
N LEU A 428 21.64 0.14 -27.23
CA LEU A 428 21.30 -0.92 -28.20
C LEU A 428 21.25 -0.42 -29.64
N THR A 429 20.85 0.83 -29.85
CA THR A 429 20.82 1.50 -31.16
C THR A 429 22.13 2.20 -31.53
N ARG A 430 23.18 2.03 -30.71
CA ARG A 430 24.50 2.66 -30.87
C ARG A 430 24.45 4.19 -31.00
N MET A 431 23.48 4.84 -30.37
CA MET A 431 23.29 6.28 -30.42
C MET A 431 23.09 6.83 -31.85
N LYS A 432 22.74 5.96 -32.81
CA LYS A 432 22.46 6.31 -34.21
C LYS A 432 20.96 6.28 -34.49
N THR A 433 20.16 6.77 -33.55
CA THR A 433 18.70 6.79 -33.69
C THR A 433 18.28 7.96 -34.58
N PRO A 434 17.60 7.71 -35.71
CA PRO A 434 16.88 8.77 -36.41
C PRO A 434 15.80 9.36 -35.48
N PRO A 435 15.39 10.63 -35.68
CA PRO A 435 14.50 11.33 -34.75
C PRO A 435 13.17 10.61 -34.49
N ARG A 436 12.66 9.85 -35.47
CA ARG A 436 11.47 9.01 -35.33
C ARG A 436 11.66 7.87 -34.31
N THR A 437 12.82 7.23 -34.28
CA THR A 437 13.13 6.14 -33.33
C THR A 437 13.35 6.66 -31.92
N LEU A 438 13.94 7.86 -31.77
CA LEU A 438 14.08 8.51 -30.47
C LEU A 438 12.70 8.82 -29.87
N LEU A 439 11.76 9.30 -30.68
CA LEU A 439 10.38 9.55 -30.25
C LEU A 439 9.71 8.26 -29.76
N THR A 440 9.84 7.16 -30.53
CA THR A 440 9.33 5.84 -30.10
C THR A 440 9.93 5.40 -28.77
N LEU A 441 11.24 5.62 -28.59
CA LEU A 441 11.94 5.26 -27.35
C LEU A 441 11.42 6.04 -26.14
N ILE A 442 11.18 7.34 -26.30
CA ILE A 442 10.62 8.21 -25.26
C ILE A 442 9.20 7.75 -24.90
N VAL A 443 8.38 7.42 -25.91
CA VAL A 443 7.02 6.92 -25.67
C VAL A 443 7.05 5.60 -24.89
N ILE A 444 7.91 4.65 -25.28
CA ILE A 444 8.08 3.38 -24.54
C ILE A 444 8.57 3.65 -23.12
N ALA A 445 9.54 4.54 -22.93
CA ALA A 445 10.07 4.90 -21.62
C ALA A 445 9.01 5.49 -20.69
N LEU A 446 8.15 6.38 -21.22
CA LEU A 446 7.04 6.96 -20.47
C LEU A 446 5.97 5.91 -20.15
N LEU A 447 5.63 5.03 -21.08
CA LEU A 447 4.69 3.93 -20.85
C LEU A 447 5.23 2.94 -19.80
N MET A 448 6.52 2.59 -19.85
CA MET A 448 7.12 1.72 -18.84
C MET A 448 7.28 2.41 -17.49
N GLY A 449 7.66 3.69 -17.44
CA GLY A 449 7.82 4.41 -16.18
C GLY A 449 6.47 4.71 -15.52
N ILE A 450 5.63 5.50 -16.20
CA ILE A 450 4.34 5.98 -15.67
C ILE A 450 3.30 4.86 -15.71
N GLY A 451 3.21 4.14 -16.82
CA GLY A 451 2.20 3.09 -17.00
C GLY A 451 2.44 1.89 -16.08
N LEU A 452 3.69 1.43 -15.92
CA LEU A 452 3.98 0.35 -14.99
C LEU A 452 3.91 0.80 -13.53
N GLN A 453 4.27 2.05 -13.21
CA GLN A 453 4.02 2.60 -11.88
C GLN A 453 2.51 2.56 -11.57
N PHE A 454 1.67 3.10 -12.45
CA PHE A 454 0.21 3.05 -12.28
C PHE A 454 -0.29 1.60 -12.13
N LEU A 455 0.16 0.69 -13.01
CA LEU A 455 -0.24 -0.70 -12.93
C LEU A 455 0.18 -1.34 -11.59
N LEU A 456 1.41 -1.12 -11.15
CA LEU A 456 1.92 -1.72 -9.92
C LEU A 456 1.31 -1.10 -8.67
N THR A 457 1.13 0.23 -8.61
CA THR A 457 0.61 0.91 -7.42
C THR A 457 -0.92 0.92 -7.36
N GLU A 458 -1.61 1.19 -8.47
CA GLU A 458 -3.08 1.32 -8.49
C GLU A 458 -3.78 -0.02 -8.78
N VAL A 459 -3.20 -0.91 -9.61
CA VAL A 459 -3.83 -2.19 -9.96
C VAL A 459 -3.34 -3.32 -9.06
N PHE A 460 -2.02 -3.47 -8.90
CA PHE A 460 -1.44 -4.56 -8.08
C PHE A 460 -1.16 -4.17 -6.63
N THR A 461 -1.30 -2.90 -6.27
CA THR A 461 -1.15 -2.41 -4.89
C THR A 461 0.23 -2.67 -4.26
N ILE A 462 1.26 -2.71 -5.10
CA ILE A 462 2.66 -2.91 -4.71
C ILE A 462 3.27 -1.53 -4.39
N ASP A 463 3.89 -1.42 -3.21
CA ASP A 463 4.62 -0.22 -2.82
C ASP A 463 5.96 -0.17 -3.58
N LEU A 464 6.06 0.78 -4.52
CA LEU A 464 7.29 1.05 -5.24
C LEU A 464 8.06 2.19 -4.55
N PRO A 465 9.41 2.11 -4.55
CA PRO A 465 10.27 3.16 -3.99
C PRO A 465 10.18 4.49 -4.73
#